data_AF-A0A2V9WW59-F1
#
_entry.id   AF-A0A2V9WW59-F1
#
_cell.length_a   1.000
_cell.length_b   1.000
_cell.length_c   1.000
_cell.angle_alpha   90.00
_cell.angle_beta   90.00
_cell.angle_gamma   90.00
#
_symmetry.space_group_name_H-M   'P 1'
#
loop_
_entity.id
_entity.type
_entity.pdbx_description
1 polymer ?
#
loop_
_entity_poly.entity_id
_entity_poly.type
_entity_poly.pdbx_seq_one_letter_code
_entity_poly.pdbx_strand_id
1 'polypeptide(L)'
;MVAGGNTAAERHFEDTIQRKRTLEEVRGVLPSQEIDKLEKIYHGSNFIVWGAVPGPMNESRWEKMTAGDVVLIYNSGRVRFAGEIAAKVRNKDLARYFWKENEAGGTWELMYFIVNE
;
A
#
# COMPACT_ATOMS: atom_id res chain seq x y z
N MET A 1 -13.60 1.43 4.76
CA MET A 1 -14.06 1.20 3.37
C MET A 1 -13.15 1.95 2.41
N VAL A 2 -12.24 1.25 1.74
CA VAL A 2 -11.41 1.81 0.65
C VAL A 2 -12.09 1.43 -0.66
N ALA A 3 -12.58 2.44 -1.40
CA ALA A 3 -13.23 2.23 -2.68
C ALA A 3 -12.16 2.20 -3.78
N GLY A 4 -11.85 1.01 -4.28
CA GLY A 4 -11.08 0.82 -5.51
C GLY A 4 -11.98 1.11 -6.70
N GLY A 5 -11.98 2.35 -7.18
CA GLY A 5 -12.79 2.80 -8.32
C GLY A 5 -11.94 3.50 -9.35
N ASN A 6 -11.10 2.74 -10.07
CA ASN A 6 -10.66 3.08 -11.43
C ASN A 6 -9.94 1.85 -12.01
N THR A 7 -10.10 1.57 -13.29
CA THR A 7 -9.55 0.39 -13.99
C THR A 7 -8.03 0.23 -13.85
N ALA A 8 -7.30 1.32 -13.56
CA ALA A 8 -5.89 1.31 -13.19
C ALA A 8 -5.62 0.81 -11.75
N ALA A 9 -6.48 1.18 -10.79
CA ALA A 9 -6.43 0.66 -9.42
C ALA A 9 -6.75 -0.85 -9.36
N GLU A 10 -7.57 -1.37 -10.29
CA GLU A 10 -7.80 -2.81 -10.47
C GLU A 10 -6.58 -3.56 -11.04
N ARG A 11 -5.80 -2.97 -11.95
CA ARG A 11 -4.56 -3.59 -12.45
C ARG A 11 -3.43 -3.61 -11.40
N HIS A 12 -3.34 -2.59 -10.57
CA HIS A 12 -2.39 -2.55 -9.45
C HIS A 12 -2.81 -3.47 -8.28
N PHE A 13 -4.09 -3.82 -8.21
CA PHE A 13 -4.67 -4.76 -7.25
C PHE A 13 -4.07 -6.16 -7.32
N GLU A 14 -4.02 -6.73 -8.53
CA GLU A 14 -3.49 -8.07 -8.73
C GLU A 14 -1.98 -8.11 -8.49
N ASP A 15 -1.25 -7.06 -8.87
CA ASP A 15 0.22 -7.02 -8.82
C ASP A 15 0.84 -6.77 -7.42
N THR A 16 0.07 -6.33 -6.42
CA THR A 16 0.60 -6.06 -5.06
C THR A 16 -0.06 -6.84 -3.93
N ILE A 17 -1.29 -7.34 -4.10
CA ILE A 17 -1.92 -8.19 -3.10
C ILE A 17 -1.59 -9.68 -3.32
N GLN A 18 -1.44 -10.13 -4.57
CA GLN A 18 -1.07 -11.53 -4.84
C GLN A 18 0.44 -11.78 -4.79
N ARG A 19 1.26 -10.76 -5.11
CA ARG A 19 2.72 -10.83 -5.00
C ARG A 19 3.21 -10.11 -3.75
N LYS A 20 3.34 -10.89 -2.68
CA LYS A 20 4.15 -10.57 -1.51
C LYS A 20 5.48 -9.93 -1.95
N ARG A 21 5.77 -8.71 -1.48
CA ARG A 21 7.02 -7.99 -1.78
C ARG A 21 8.08 -8.31 -0.73
N THR A 22 9.34 -8.31 -1.14
CA THR A 22 10.46 -8.55 -0.23
C THR A 22 11.22 -7.25 0.06
N LEU A 23 11.88 -7.20 1.21
CA LEU A 23 12.72 -6.05 1.55
C LEU A 23 13.96 -5.95 0.65
N GLU A 24 14.41 -7.06 0.08
CA GLU A 24 15.52 -7.08 -0.88
C GLU A 24 15.15 -6.36 -2.19
N GLU A 25 13.90 -6.50 -2.67
CA GLU A 25 13.45 -5.82 -3.89
C GLU A 25 13.52 -4.29 -3.77
N VAL A 26 13.15 -3.75 -2.60
CA VAL A 26 13.09 -2.31 -2.38
C VAL A 26 14.42 -1.70 -1.95
N ARG A 27 15.38 -2.49 -1.47
CA ARG A 27 16.70 -2.03 -1.00
C ARG A 27 17.52 -1.26 -2.03
N GLY A 28 17.39 -1.62 -3.30
CA GLY A 28 18.09 -0.95 -4.40
C GLY A 28 17.46 0.36 -4.86
N VAL A 29 16.29 0.72 -4.32
CA VAL A 29 15.48 1.83 -4.84
C VAL A 29 15.06 2.82 -3.76
N LEU A 30 14.93 2.37 -2.52
CA LEU A 30 14.62 3.23 -1.39
C LEU A 30 15.87 3.74 -0.68
N PRO A 31 15.81 4.96 -0.11
CA PRO A 31 16.81 5.41 0.86
C PRO A 31 16.91 4.45 2.05
N SER A 32 18.11 4.29 2.60
CA SER A 32 18.40 3.39 3.74
C SER A 32 17.46 3.62 4.93
N GLN A 33 17.09 4.87 5.22
CA GLN A 33 16.17 5.20 6.31
C GLN A 33 14.77 4.56 6.15
N GLU A 34 14.27 4.43 4.92
CA GLU A 34 12.97 3.80 4.66
C GLU A 34 13.11 2.27 4.71
N ILE A 35 14.23 1.72 4.25
CA ILE A 35 14.55 0.30 4.42
C ILE A 35 14.59 -0.09 5.90
N ASP A 36 15.25 0.70 6.74
CA ASP A 36 15.35 0.44 8.17
C ASP A 36 13.96 0.44 8.84
N LYS A 37 13.04 1.31 8.39
CA LYS A 37 11.66 1.31 8.87
C LYS A 37 10.93 0.05 8.45
N LEU A 38 11.02 -0.34 7.18
CA LEU A 38 10.35 -1.53 6.67
C LEU A 38 10.94 -2.81 7.29
N GLU A 39 12.25 -2.87 7.53
CA GLU A 39 12.91 -3.95 8.26
C GLU A 39 12.42 -4.07 9.69
N LYS A 40 12.23 -2.95 10.39
CA LYS A 40 11.67 -2.96 11.76
C LYS A 40 10.22 -3.44 11.79
N ILE A 41 9.43 -3.12 10.77
CA ILE A 41 8.01 -3.51 10.70
C ILE A 41 7.86 -4.99 10.35
N TYR A 42 8.64 -5.47 9.38
CA TYR A 42 8.44 -6.79 8.80
C TYR A 42 9.49 -7.83 9.20
N HIS A 43 10.56 -7.45 9.89
CA HIS A 43 11.61 -8.36 10.37
C HIS A 43 12.17 -9.30 9.28
N GLY A 44 12.36 -8.80 8.06
CA GLY A 44 12.80 -9.64 6.94
C GLY A 44 11.68 -10.40 6.22
N SER A 45 10.46 -10.36 6.74
CA SER A 45 9.31 -11.06 6.17
C SER A 45 8.76 -10.36 4.93
N ASN A 46 8.08 -11.16 4.13
CA ASN A 46 7.30 -10.65 3.01
C ASN A 46 6.15 -9.76 3.50
N PHE A 47 5.87 -8.71 2.74
CA PHE A 47 4.82 -7.76 3.08
C PHE A 47 3.80 -7.55 1.96
N ILE A 48 2.61 -7.14 2.38
CA ILE A 48 1.55 -6.64 1.50
C ILE A 48 1.50 -5.12 1.70
N VAL A 49 1.48 -4.39 0.59
CA VAL A 49 1.44 -2.93 0.58
C VAL A 49 0.32 -2.45 -0.32
N TRP A 50 -0.40 -1.44 0.13
CA TRP A 50 -1.44 -0.76 -0.63
C TRP A 50 -1.21 0.74 -0.63
N GLY A 51 -1.76 1.44 -1.62
CA GLY A 51 -1.67 2.88 -1.75
C GLY A 51 -2.95 3.51 -2.29
N ALA A 52 -3.18 4.77 -1.96
CA ALA A 52 -4.25 5.58 -2.51
C ALA A 52 -3.71 6.93 -3.02
N VAL A 53 -4.33 7.44 -4.10
CA VAL A 53 -4.01 8.78 -4.61
C VAL A 53 -4.56 9.83 -3.64
N PRO A 54 -3.78 10.87 -3.27
CA PRO A 54 -4.26 11.94 -2.41
C PRO A 54 -5.52 12.60 -2.94
N GLY A 55 -6.41 12.94 -2.01
CA GLY A 55 -7.65 13.62 -2.27
C GLY A 55 -8.46 13.67 -0.97
N PRO A 56 -9.42 14.61 -0.84
CA PRO A 56 -10.07 14.89 0.44
C PRO A 56 -10.64 13.64 1.14
N MET A 57 -11.24 12.74 0.36
CA MET A 57 -11.81 11.49 0.89
C MET A 57 -10.74 10.46 1.30
N ASN A 58 -9.69 10.31 0.51
CA ASN A 58 -8.64 9.32 0.78
C ASN A 58 -7.74 9.77 1.92
N GLU A 59 -7.39 11.06 1.98
CA GLU A 59 -6.62 11.64 3.10
C GLU A 59 -7.39 11.49 4.41
N SER A 60 -8.66 11.91 4.47
CA SER A 60 -9.45 11.78 5.70
C SER A 60 -9.60 10.33 6.20
N ARG A 61 -9.66 9.36 5.30
CA ARG A 61 -9.71 7.93 5.66
C ARG A 61 -8.34 7.43 6.13
N TRP A 62 -7.29 7.75 5.38
CA TRP A 62 -5.92 7.33 5.67
C TRP A 62 -5.40 7.93 6.99
N GLU A 63 -5.77 9.17 7.31
CA GLU A 63 -5.46 9.82 8.58
C GLU A 63 -6.07 9.08 9.77
N LYS A 64 -7.28 8.54 9.62
CA LYS A 64 -7.99 7.80 10.67
C LYS A 64 -7.50 6.36 10.85
N MET A 65 -6.75 5.82 9.89
CA MET A 65 -6.19 4.47 10.00
C MET A 65 -5.12 4.40 11.08
N THR A 66 -5.18 3.37 11.90
CA THR A 66 -4.19 3.05 12.92
C THR A 66 -3.67 1.63 12.77
N ALA A 67 -2.46 1.38 13.28
CA ALA A 67 -1.98 0.00 13.39
C ALA A 67 -2.94 -0.79 14.28
N GLY A 68 -3.27 -2.03 13.91
CA GLY A 68 -4.34 -2.81 14.55
C GLY A 68 -5.69 -2.75 13.83
N ASP A 69 -5.90 -1.79 12.93
CA ASP A 69 -7.16 -1.71 12.20
C ASP A 69 -7.27 -2.82 11.14
N VAL A 70 -8.45 -3.43 11.06
CA VAL A 70 -8.75 -4.39 10.00
C VAL A 70 -9.07 -3.64 8.71
N VAL A 71 -8.34 -3.96 7.65
CA VAL A 71 -8.62 -3.52 6.28
C VAL A 71 -9.24 -4.64 5.47
N LEU A 72 -10.36 -4.32 4.83
CA LEU A 72 -11.00 -5.18 3.85
C LEU A 72 -10.80 -4.58 2.48
N ILE A 73 -10.29 -5.40 1.58
CA ILE A 73 -10.06 -5.03 0.20
C ILE A 73 -11.12 -5.71 -0.66
N TYR A 74 -11.93 -4.89 -1.32
CA TYR A 74 -13.04 -5.31 -2.17
C TYR A 74 -12.74 -5.07 -3.64
N ASN A 75 -13.07 -6.04 -4.48
CA ASN A 75 -13.06 -5.90 -5.94
C ASN A 75 -14.23 -6.68 -6.56
N SER A 76 -14.89 -6.08 -7.55
CA SER A 76 -16.04 -6.63 -8.28
C SER A 76 -17.17 -7.14 -7.36
N GLY A 77 -17.48 -6.36 -6.32
CA GLY A 77 -18.55 -6.69 -5.38
C GLY A 77 -18.23 -7.79 -4.36
N ARG A 78 -16.97 -8.25 -4.25
CA ARG A 78 -16.54 -9.28 -3.31
C ARG A 78 -15.33 -8.84 -2.49
N VAL A 79 -15.25 -9.28 -1.24
CA VAL A 79 -13.99 -9.22 -0.47
C VAL A 79 -12.99 -10.13 -1.16
N ARG A 80 -11.83 -9.59 -1.52
CA ARG A 80 -10.71 -10.38 -2.07
C ARG A 80 -9.62 -10.62 -1.05
N PHE A 81 -9.49 -9.72 -0.08
CA PHE A 81 -8.46 -9.78 0.94
C PHE A 81 -8.92 -9.09 2.21
N ALA A 82 -8.49 -9.63 3.35
CA ALA A 82 -8.65 -9.07 4.68
C ALA A 82 -7.31 -9.17 5.39
N GLY A 83 -6.96 -8.16 6.17
CA GLY A 83 -5.74 -8.17 6.98
C GLY A 83 -5.71 -7.00 7.93
N GLU A 84 -4.64 -6.92 8.72
CA GLU A 84 -4.46 -5.87 9.72
C GLU A 84 -3.41 -4.85 9.26
N ILE A 85 -3.69 -3.57 9.48
CA ILE A 85 -2.72 -2.51 9.22
C ILE A 85 -1.57 -2.66 10.23
N ALA A 86 -0.36 -2.86 9.71
CA ALA A 86 0.87 -2.84 10.51
C ALA A 86 1.43 -1.43 10.65
N ALA A 87 1.38 -0.65 9.57
CA ALA A 87 1.90 0.72 9.52
C ALA A 87 1.31 1.50 8.35
N LYS A 88 1.43 2.83 8.40
CA LYS A 88 1.11 3.72 7.28
C LYS A 88 2.26 4.68 7.00
N VAL A 89 2.46 5.00 5.73
CA VAL A 89 3.48 5.95 5.29
C VAL A 89 2.95 6.80 4.14
N ARG A 90 3.28 8.09 4.12
CA ARG A 90 3.08 8.92 2.94
C ARG A 90 4.38 9.00 2.16
N ASN A 91 4.48 8.35 1.00
CA ASN A 91 5.73 8.30 0.24
C ASN A 91 5.49 8.25 -1.28
N LYS A 92 5.79 9.37 -1.95
CA LYS A 92 5.65 9.52 -3.41
C LYS A 92 6.62 8.64 -4.18
N ASP A 93 7.87 8.57 -3.76
CA ASP A 93 8.92 7.86 -4.49
C ASP A 93 8.71 6.35 -4.42
N LEU A 94 8.29 5.85 -3.25
CA LEU A 94 7.90 4.46 -3.10
C LEU A 94 6.66 4.11 -3.93
N ALA A 95 5.66 5.00 -3.96
CA ALA A 95 4.48 4.80 -4.78
C ALA A 95 4.80 4.79 -6.28
N ARG A 96 5.71 5.67 -6.75
CA ARG A 96 6.19 5.66 -8.14
C ARG A 96 6.95 4.40 -8.47
N TYR A 97 7.75 3.89 -7.53
CA TYR A 97 8.47 2.65 -7.75
C TYR A 97 7.52 1.46 -7.96
N PHE A 98 6.51 1.32 -7.11
CA PHE A 98 5.56 0.21 -7.20
C PHE A 98 4.54 0.36 -8.32
N TRP A 99 4.01 1.57 -8.53
CA TRP A 99 2.82 1.79 -9.37
C TRP A 99 3.00 2.87 -10.44
N LYS A 100 4.18 3.47 -10.55
CA LYS A 100 4.44 4.63 -11.43
C LYS A 100 3.48 5.79 -11.11
N GLU A 101 3.28 6.67 -12.08
CA GLU A 101 2.30 7.75 -12.01
C GLU A 101 1.05 7.36 -12.81
N ASN A 102 -0.11 7.85 -12.37
CA ASN A 102 -1.34 7.73 -13.14
C ASN A 102 -1.34 8.72 -14.34
N GLU A 103 -2.36 8.64 -15.19
CA GLU A 103 -2.47 9.51 -16.39
C GLU A 103 -2.50 11.01 -16.07
N ALA A 104 -2.87 11.39 -14.84
CA ALA A 104 -2.89 12.77 -14.36
C ALA A 104 -1.59 13.17 -13.63
N GLY A 105 -0.54 12.33 -13.64
CA GLY A 105 0.74 12.57 -12.94
C GLY A 105 0.67 12.34 -11.42
N GLY A 106 -0.43 11.79 -10.92
CA GLY A 106 -0.61 11.48 -9.49
C GLY A 106 0.02 10.15 -9.09
N THR A 107 0.36 10.01 -7.81
CA THR A 107 0.92 8.78 -7.24
C THR A 107 0.03 8.24 -6.14
N TRP A 108 0.09 6.93 -5.88
CA TRP A 108 -0.62 6.27 -4.76
C TRP A 108 0.14 6.42 -3.44
N GLU A 109 0.57 7.65 -3.12
CA GLU A 109 1.49 7.95 -2.00
C GLU A 109 0.87 7.77 -0.62
N LEU A 110 -0.45 7.68 -0.47
CA LEU A 110 -1.09 7.38 0.81
C LEU A 110 -1.03 5.88 1.07
N MET A 111 0.12 5.41 1.53
CA MET A 111 0.43 3.99 1.59
C MET A 111 0.17 3.41 2.97
N TYR A 112 -0.16 2.12 3.00
CA TYR A 112 -0.25 1.34 4.23
C TYR A 112 0.15 -0.12 4.00
N PHE A 113 0.66 -0.68 5.07
CA PHE A 113 1.34 -1.95 5.17
C PHE A 113 0.42 -2.91 5.90
N ILE A 114 0.23 -4.10 5.34
CA ILE A 114 -0.73 -5.07 5.84
C ILE A 114 0.00 -6.35 6.25
N VAL A 115 -0.39 -6.89 7.39
CA VAL A 115 -0.05 -8.24 7.84
C VAL A 115 -1.31 -9.11 7.77
N ASN A 116 -1.12 -10.37 7.41
CA ASN A 116 -2.15 -11.38 7.45
C ASN A 116 -1.69 -12.46 8.43
N GLU A 117 -2.53 -12.80 9.40
CA GLU A 117 -2.32 -13.97 10.25
C GLU A 117 -2.34 -15.28 9.42
#